data_AF-A0A1V5SGF0-F1
#
_entry.id   AF-A0A1V5SGF0-F1
#
_cell.length_a   1.000
_cell.length_b   1.000
_cell.length_c   1.000
_cell.angle_alpha   90.00
_cell.angle_beta   90.00
_cell.angle_gamma   90.00
#
_symmetry.space_group_name_H-M   'P 1'
#
loop_
_entity.id
_entity.type
_entity.pdbx_description
1 polymer ?
#
loop_
_entity_poly.entity_id
_entity_poly.type
_entity_poly.pdbx_seq_one_letter_code
_entity_poly.pdbx_strand_id
1 'polypeptide(L)'
;MSLKFFRLNMKVIVWITIVALVLLFGAGSIVDIVRSDKSGRYAGEAFGKPVTFQEFNRFFRATELFMPISDRSAINDPDLLRSFTWQNIVYAREARNVGITVSDGEVREQVTKILDQHGLSNPTPEQYRIWLTRNLQINPREFEESLREFMKIQKLLGRQLSNLPTNPPVEAETEKSAETPKQTEEEALQKRQMAFMTWTHELNQKAAVKDYLALPEEMPKSEVPVTSPDETHPVSEKVSPSPESRKEEIENETDRR
;
A
#
# COMPACT_ATOMS: atom_id res chain seq x y z
N MET A 1 -58.71 40.95 15.31
CA MET A 1 -58.21 40.00 14.29
C MET A 1 -58.11 38.62 14.94
N SER A 2 -58.77 37.64 14.33
CA SER A 2 -59.31 36.44 15.00
C SER A 2 -58.34 35.25 15.01
N LEU A 3 -58.10 34.66 16.19
CA LEU A 3 -57.39 33.38 16.43
C LEU A 3 -57.95 32.18 15.65
N LYS A 4 -59.08 32.34 14.95
CA LYS A 4 -59.68 31.31 14.07
C LYS A 4 -58.89 31.12 12.77
N PHE A 5 -58.15 32.12 12.30
CA PHE A 5 -57.34 32.02 11.08
C PHE A 5 -56.11 31.11 11.26
N PHE A 6 -55.56 31.03 12.47
CA PHE A 6 -54.40 30.19 12.78
C PHE A 6 -54.73 28.69 12.71
N ARG A 7 -55.96 28.28 13.07
CA ARG A 7 -56.33 26.86 13.07
C ARG A 7 -56.59 26.28 11.68
N LEU A 8 -57.09 27.08 10.73
CA LEU A 8 -57.32 26.60 9.36
C LEU A 8 -56.01 26.38 8.59
N ASN A 9 -55.03 27.26 8.81
CA ASN A 9 -53.76 27.21 8.07
C ASN A 9 -52.64 26.45 8.81
N MET A 10 -52.90 25.95 10.03
CA MET A 10 -51.90 25.27 10.85
C MET A 10 -51.29 24.05 10.14
N LYS A 11 -52.11 23.28 9.41
CA LYS A 11 -51.63 22.13 8.63
C LYS A 11 -50.69 22.55 7.50
N VAL A 12 -50.99 23.67 6.82
CA VAL A 12 -50.18 24.20 5.72
C VAL A 12 -48.85 24.73 6.24
N ILE A 13 -48.86 25.46 7.36
CA ILE A 13 -47.65 25.97 8.00
C ILE A 13 -46.74 24.82 8.44
N VAL A 14 -47.30 23.76 9.06
CA VAL A 14 -46.52 22.57 9.45
C VAL A 14 -45.89 21.90 8.23
N TRP A 15 -46.63 21.73 7.12
CA TRP A 15 -46.09 21.17 5.89
C TRP A 15 -44.97 22.03 5.27
N ILE A 16 -45.13 23.35 5.23
CA ILE A 16 -44.09 24.27 4.75
C ILE A 16 -42.84 24.17 5.63
N THR A 17 -43.01 24.05 6.94
CA THR A 17 -41.88 23.93 7.88
C THR A 17 -41.11 22.62 7.67
N ILE A 18 -41.82 21.51 7.44
CA ILE A 18 -41.20 20.20 7.13
C ILE A 18 -40.45 20.25 5.79
N VAL A 19 -41.05 20.81 4.74
CA VAL A 19 -40.42 20.93 3.43
C VAL A 19 -39.19 21.85 3.48
N ALA A 20 -39.27 22.97 4.21
CA ALA A 20 -38.14 23.86 4.44
C ALA A 20 -37.00 23.16 5.19
N LEU A 21 -37.30 22.36 6.22
CA LEU A 21 -36.30 21.58 6.96
C LEU A 21 -35.63 20.54 6.06
N VAL A 22 -36.38 19.84 5.21
CA VAL A 22 -35.83 18.86 4.26
C VAL A 22 -34.99 19.53 3.17
N LEU A 23 -35.32 20.75 2.74
CA LEU A 23 -34.50 21.48 1.77
C LEU A 23 -33.23 22.09 2.41
N LEU A 24 -33.32 22.62 3.63
CA LEU A 24 -32.18 23.17 4.37
C LEU A 24 -31.20 22.10 4.86
N PHE A 25 -31.69 20.96 5.33
CA PHE A 25 -30.84 19.88 5.89
C PHE A 25 -30.67 18.68 4.95
N GLY A 26 -31.57 18.46 3.98
CA GLY A 26 -31.53 17.29 3.09
C GLY A 26 -30.77 17.49 1.79
N ALA A 27 -30.57 18.73 1.32
CA ALA A 27 -29.83 18.99 0.07
C ALA A 27 -28.35 19.35 0.29
N GLY A 28 -27.97 19.85 1.48
CA GLY A 28 -26.61 20.32 1.76
C GLY A 28 -25.62 19.25 2.26
N SER A 29 -26.09 18.08 2.72
CA SER A 29 -25.20 17.12 3.40
C SER A 29 -24.74 15.92 2.56
N ILE A 30 -25.26 15.70 1.34
CA ILE A 30 -24.87 14.51 0.57
C ILE A 30 -23.54 14.71 -0.17
N VAL A 31 -23.15 15.96 -0.49
CA VAL A 31 -21.94 16.22 -1.27
C VAL A 31 -20.68 16.30 -0.40
N ASP A 32 -20.78 16.78 0.85
CA ASP A 32 -19.62 16.93 1.74
C ASP A 32 -19.38 15.72 2.67
N ILE A 33 -20.39 14.87 2.93
CA ILE A 33 -20.20 13.61 3.69
C ILE A 33 -19.36 12.59 2.92
N VAL A 34 -19.21 12.73 1.59
CA VAL A 34 -18.33 11.84 0.80
C VAL A 34 -16.84 12.24 0.89
N ARG A 35 -16.52 13.45 1.38
CA ARG A 35 -15.15 13.99 1.42
C ARG A 35 -14.53 14.17 2.81
N SER A 36 -15.28 13.98 3.89
CA SER A 36 -14.74 14.16 5.25
C SER A 36 -14.31 12.81 5.89
N ASP A 37 -13.01 12.67 6.14
CA ASP A 37 -12.34 11.68 7.01
C ASP A 37 -12.51 10.17 6.74
N LYS A 38 -12.13 9.72 5.54
CA LYS A 38 -11.85 8.30 5.28
C LYS A 38 -10.52 7.79 5.85
N SER A 39 -9.68 8.68 6.38
CA SER A 39 -8.34 8.41 6.93
C SER A 39 -8.34 7.34 8.03
N GLY A 40 -9.40 7.26 8.85
CA GLY A 40 -9.45 6.31 9.98
C GLY A 40 -9.80 4.86 9.65
N ARG A 41 -10.26 4.53 8.44
CA ARG A 41 -10.71 3.16 8.08
C ARG A 41 -9.99 2.52 6.90
N TYR A 42 -9.20 3.32 6.16
CA TYR A 42 -8.53 2.89 4.95
C TYR A 42 -7.04 3.20 5.06
N ALA A 43 -6.20 2.33 4.51
CA ALA A 43 -4.77 2.58 4.40
C ALA A 43 -4.46 3.65 3.34
N GLY A 44 -5.38 3.86 2.38
CA GLY A 44 -5.20 4.84 1.32
C GLY A 44 -6.19 4.65 0.17
N GLU A 45 -5.82 5.15 -1.01
CA GLU A 45 -6.58 5.05 -2.25
C GLU A 45 -5.64 4.72 -3.42
N ALA A 46 -6.14 3.94 -4.39
CA ALA A 46 -5.48 3.70 -5.67
C ALA A 46 -6.53 3.55 -6.78
N PHE A 47 -6.32 4.15 -7.95
CA PHE A 47 -7.30 4.29 -9.03
C PHE A 47 -8.64 4.87 -8.55
N GLY A 48 -8.60 5.83 -7.62
CA GLY A 48 -9.79 6.43 -7.01
C GLY A 48 -10.64 5.48 -6.16
N LYS A 49 -10.15 4.25 -5.90
CA LYS A 49 -10.82 3.25 -5.06
C LYS A 49 -10.09 3.12 -3.72
N PRO A 50 -10.82 3.05 -2.59
CA PRO A 50 -10.18 2.90 -1.29
C PRO A 50 -9.42 1.57 -1.20
N VAL A 51 -8.35 1.58 -0.41
CA VAL A 51 -7.57 0.41 0.01
C VAL A 51 -7.80 0.22 1.50
N THR A 52 -8.41 -0.91 1.88
CA THR A 52 -8.60 -1.22 3.31
C THR A 52 -7.28 -1.60 3.97
N PHE A 53 -7.16 -1.43 5.28
CA PHE A 53 -6.01 -1.94 6.04
C PHE A 53 -5.77 -3.44 5.84
N GLN A 54 -6.84 -4.23 5.72
CA GLN A 54 -6.74 -5.66 5.46
C GLN A 54 -6.16 -5.97 4.08
N GLU A 55 -6.60 -5.25 3.04
CA GLU A 55 -6.04 -5.36 1.69
C GLU A 55 -4.57 -4.96 1.68
N PHE A 56 -4.24 -3.83 2.29
CA PHE A 56 -2.86 -3.34 2.40
C PHE A 56 -1.97 -4.36 3.12
N ASN A 57 -2.36 -4.83 4.31
CA ASN A 57 -1.58 -5.79 5.09
C ASN A 57 -1.40 -7.13 4.35
N ARG A 58 -2.39 -7.56 3.58
CA ARG A 58 -2.25 -8.76 2.73
C ARG A 58 -1.18 -8.57 1.67
N PHE A 59 -1.17 -7.43 0.98
CA PHE A 59 -0.12 -7.12 0.01
C PHE A 59 1.24 -6.89 0.66
N PHE A 60 1.27 -6.31 1.86
CA PHE A 60 2.50 -6.10 2.62
C PHE A 60 3.18 -7.43 2.95
N ARG A 61 2.43 -8.39 3.51
CA ARG A 61 2.92 -9.76 3.79
C ARG A 61 3.33 -10.50 2.52
N ALA A 62 2.54 -10.39 1.45
CA ALA A 62 2.89 -11.00 0.17
C ALA A 62 4.19 -10.40 -0.40
N THR A 63 4.38 -9.09 -0.24
CA THR A 63 5.59 -8.39 -0.66
C THR A 63 6.79 -8.88 0.15
N GLU A 64 6.68 -8.94 1.47
CA GLU A 64 7.73 -9.50 2.34
C GLU A 64 8.14 -10.93 1.94
N LEU A 65 7.15 -11.75 1.56
CA LEU A 65 7.36 -13.15 1.20
C LEU A 65 7.97 -13.35 -0.20
N PHE A 66 7.54 -12.57 -1.19
CA PHE A 66 7.84 -12.82 -2.61
C PHE A 66 8.77 -11.80 -3.24
N MET A 67 9.24 -10.78 -2.50
CA MET A 67 10.16 -9.81 -3.08
C MET A 67 11.49 -10.49 -3.45
N PRO A 68 11.95 -10.36 -4.71
CA PRO A 68 13.22 -10.92 -5.15
C PRO A 68 14.36 -10.03 -4.63
N ILE A 69 14.67 -10.14 -3.35
CA ILE A 69 15.79 -9.43 -2.73
C ILE A 69 16.95 -10.40 -2.53
N SER A 70 18.08 -10.10 -3.18
CA SER A 70 19.36 -10.81 -2.99
C SER A 70 20.02 -10.49 -1.64
N ASP A 71 19.79 -9.29 -1.10
CA ASP A 71 20.30 -8.86 0.20
C ASP A 71 19.16 -8.50 1.17
N ARG A 72 18.84 -9.42 2.08
CA ARG A 72 17.75 -9.26 3.05
C ARG A 72 17.89 -8.04 3.95
N SER A 73 19.06 -7.37 4.00
CA SER A 73 19.22 -6.11 4.72
C SER A 73 18.25 -5.02 4.24
N ALA A 74 17.93 -5.01 2.93
CA ALA A 74 17.00 -4.05 2.32
C ALA A 74 15.53 -4.28 2.74
N ILE A 75 15.18 -5.45 3.27
CA ILE A 75 13.83 -5.75 3.78
C ILE A 75 13.57 -5.00 5.09
N ASN A 76 14.63 -4.61 5.81
CA ASN A 76 14.50 -3.93 7.09
C ASN A 76 14.14 -2.44 6.96
N ASP A 77 14.12 -1.89 5.73
CA ASP A 77 13.61 -0.55 5.47
C ASP A 77 12.07 -0.59 5.33
N PRO A 78 11.32 -0.12 6.34
CA PRO A 78 9.86 -0.17 6.32
C PRO A 78 9.26 0.72 5.22
N ASP A 79 9.93 1.82 4.85
CA ASP A 79 9.45 2.73 3.81
C ASP A 79 9.61 2.11 2.42
N LEU A 80 10.73 1.42 2.20
CA LEU A 80 10.94 0.66 0.97
C LEU A 80 9.89 -0.45 0.82
N LEU A 81 9.68 -1.27 1.86
CA LEU A 81 8.69 -2.35 1.83
C LEU A 81 7.26 -1.81 1.59
N ARG A 82 6.94 -0.66 2.20
CA ARG A 82 5.68 0.06 2.00
C ARG A 82 5.54 0.58 0.57
N SER A 83 6.59 1.13 -0.03
CA SER A 83 6.56 1.57 -1.44
C SER A 83 6.29 0.42 -2.40
N PHE A 84 6.95 -0.73 -2.20
CA PHE A 84 6.70 -1.94 -2.98
C PHE A 84 5.29 -2.50 -2.76
N THR A 85 4.78 -2.41 -1.53
CA THR A 85 3.41 -2.83 -1.21
C THR A 85 2.39 -2.04 -2.04
N TRP A 86 2.53 -0.71 -2.10
CA TRP A 86 1.67 0.12 -2.94
C TRP A 86 1.83 -0.19 -4.42
N GLN A 87 3.06 -0.36 -4.88
CA GLN A 87 3.32 -0.72 -6.27
C GLN A 87 2.65 -2.06 -6.64
N ASN A 88 2.70 -3.05 -5.74
CA ASN A 88 2.04 -4.34 -5.92
C ASN A 88 0.51 -4.21 -5.94
N ILE A 89 -0.08 -3.34 -5.10
CA ILE A 89 -1.52 -3.03 -5.16
C ILE A 89 -1.89 -2.42 -6.51
N VAL A 90 -1.09 -1.47 -7.00
CA VAL A 90 -1.29 -0.84 -8.32
C VAL A 90 -1.27 -1.89 -9.42
N TYR A 91 -0.24 -2.74 -9.45
CA TYR A 91 -0.12 -3.80 -10.44
C TYR A 91 -1.24 -4.85 -10.34
N ALA A 92 -1.63 -5.27 -9.14
CA ALA A 92 -2.71 -6.25 -8.98
C ALA A 92 -4.05 -5.69 -9.48
N ARG A 93 -4.32 -4.40 -9.22
CA ARG A 93 -5.52 -3.71 -9.72
C ARG A 93 -5.48 -3.57 -11.24
N GLU A 94 -4.33 -3.21 -11.83
CA GLU A 94 -4.20 -3.14 -13.28
C GLU A 94 -4.31 -4.51 -13.93
N ALA A 95 -3.70 -5.55 -13.36
CA ALA A 95 -3.83 -6.92 -13.83
C ALA A 95 -5.30 -7.36 -13.88
N ARG A 96 -6.08 -7.02 -12.86
CA ARG A 96 -7.52 -7.24 -12.84
C ARG A 96 -8.26 -6.44 -13.92
N ASN A 97 -7.90 -5.16 -14.10
CA ASN A 97 -8.52 -4.30 -15.13
C ASN A 97 -8.30 -4.86 -16.54
N VAL A 98 -7.14 -5.43 -16.82
CA VAL A 98 -6.82 -6.04 -18.13
C VAL A 98 -7.23 -7.51 -18.23
N GLY A 99 -7.96 -8.04 -17.23
CA GLY A 99 -8.54 -9.38 -17.27
C GLY A 99 -7.56 -10.53 -17.04
N ILE A 100 -6.41 -10.30 -16.38
CA ILE A 100 -5.46 -11.37 -16.06
C ILE A 100 -6.03 -12.25 -14.96
N THR A 101 -6.08 -13.55 -15.23
CA THR A 101 -6.56 -14.58 -14.30
C THR A 101 -5.49 -15.63 -14.05
N VAL A 102 -5.61 -16.30 -12.91
CA VAL A 102 -4.74 -17.41 -12.50
C VAL A 102 -5.65 -18.50 -11.95
N SER A 103 -5.59 -19.67 -12.57
CA SER A 103 -6.39 -20.83 -12.21
C SER A 103 -5.83 -21.57 -10.98
N ASP A 104 -6.65 -22.40 -10.34
CA ASP A 104 -6.20 -23.20 -9.19
C ASP A 104 -5.11 -24.22 -9.57
N GLY A 105 -5.13 -24.71 -10.82
CA GLY A 105 -4.09 -25.58 -11.35
C GLY A 105 -2.72 -24.89 -11.38
N GLU A 106 -2.68 -23.66 -11.89
CA GLU A 106 -1.46 -22.85 -11.94
C GLU A 106 -0.90 -22.55 -10.55
N VAL A 107 -1.79 -22.24 -9.58
CA VAL A 107 -1.36 -22.04 -8.19
C VAL A 107 -0.74 -23.32 -7.64
N ARG A 108 -1.40 -24.48 -7.81
CA ARG A 108 -0.88 -25.77 -7.32
C ARG A 108 0.48 -26.12 -7.95
N GLU A 109 0.64 -25.91 -9.24
CA GLU A 109 1.90 -26.11 -9.94
C GLU A 109 3.00 -25.21 -9.37
N GLN A 110 2.68 -23.94 -9.10
CA GLN A 110 3.64 -23.01 -8.54
C GLN A 110 4.00 -23.34 -7.08
N VAL A 111 3.03 -23.75 -6.26
CA VAL A 111 3.28 -24.27 -4.90
C VAL A 111 4.22 -25.46 -4.97
N THR A 112 3.97 -26.41 -5.89
CA THR A 112 4.82 -27.60 -6.06
C THR A 112 6.25 -27.21 -6.39
N LYS A 113 6.45 -26.27 -7.33
CA LYS A 113 7.79 -25.75 -7.67
C LYS A 113 8.50 -25.11 -6.47
N ILE A 114 7.79 -24.31 -5.68
CA ILE A 114 8.35 -23.69 -4.47
C ILE A 114 8.78 -24.77 -3.47
N LEU A 115 7.91 -25.75 -3.20
CA LEU A 115 8.22 -26.83 -2.25
C LEU A 115 9.38 -27.71 -2.73
N ASP A 116 9.45 -28.01 -4.03
CA ASP A 116 10.58 -28.74 -4.64
C ASP A 116 11.90 -27.97 -4.49
N GLN A 117 11.90 -26.65 -4.68
CA GLN A 117 13.07 -25.78 -4.46
C GLN A 117 13.55 -25.81 -3.00
N HIS A 118 12.64 -26.07 -2.06
CA HIS A 118 12.94 -26.26 -0.64
C HIS A 118 13.19 -27.72 -0.24
N GLY A 119 13.33 -28.64 -1.23
CA GLY A 119 13.64 -30.05 -1.00
C GLY A 119 12.45 -30.88 -0.52
N LEU A 120 11.23 -30.36 -0.62
CA LEU A 120 10.00 -31.03 -0.19
C LEU A 120 9.18 -31.48 -1.41
N SER A 121 9.58 -32.60 -2.01
CA SER A 121 8.88 -33.16 -3.16
C SER A 121 7.66 -33.99 -2.77
N ASN A 122 6.54 -33.77 -3.47
CA ASN A 122 5.24 -34.44 -3.25
C ASN A 122 4.77 -34.46 -1.77
N PRO A 123 4.67 -33.30 -1.10
CA PRO A 123 4.24 -33.28 0.29
C PRO A 123 2.78 -33.68 0.44
N THR A 124 2.51 -34.43 1.51
CA THR A 124 1.15 -34.61 2.02
C THR A 124 0.56 -33.26 2.46
N PRO A 125 -0.78 -33.10 2.48
CA PRO A 125 -1.42 -31.86 2.95
C PRO A 125 -0.95 -31.41 4.34
N GLU A 126 -0.67 -32.37 5.24
CA GLU A 126 -0.15 -32.08 6.58
C GLU A 126 1.30 -31.59 6.56
N GLN A 127 2.17 -32.20 5.75
CA GLN A 127 3.54 -31.73 5.59
C GLN A 127 3.59 -30.31 5.01
N TYR A 128 2.74 -30.01 4.03
CA TYR A 128 2.59 -28.67 3.47
C TYR A 128 2.14 -27.65 4.53
N ARG A 129 1.11 -27.99 5.33
CA ARG A 129 0.63 -27.15 6.42
C ARG A 129 1.69 -26.90 7.49
N ILE A 130 2.41 -27.95 7.89
CA ILE A 130 3.51 -27.86 8.87
C ILE A 130 4.64 -27.00 8.32
N TRP A 131 4.99 -27.18 7.04
CA TRP A 131 6.02 -26.38 6.39
C TRP A 131 5.66 -24.90 6.38
N LEU A 132 4.44 -24.54 5.96
CA LEU A 132 3.98 -23.15 5.94
C LEU A 132 3.96 -22.52 7.33
N THR A 133 3.42 -23.22 8.32
CA THR A 133 3.30 -22.69 9.68
C THR A 133 4.65 -22.54 10.38
N ARG A 134 5.61 -23.44 10.15
CA ARG A 134 6.95 -23.37 10.75
C ARG A 134 7.87 -22.35 10.07
N ASN A 135 7.83 -22.28 8.74
CA ASN A 135 8.76 -21.44 7.99
C ASN A 135 8.21 -20.03 7.76
N LEU A 136 6.91 -19.89 7.53
CA LEU A 136 6.27 -18.65 7.10
C LEU A 136 5.18 -18.15 8.05
N GLN A 137 4.83 -18.92 9.08
CA GLN A 137 3.79 -18.59 10.07
C GLN A 137 2.44 -18.21 9.44
N ILE A 138 2.10 -18.83 8.30
CA ILE A 138 0.90 -18.55 7.52
C ILE A 138 0.08 -19.83 7.31
N ASN A 139 -1.23 -19.69 7.11
CA ASN A 139 -2.09 -20.81 6.75
C ASN A 139 -2.08 -21.07 5.22
N PRO A 140 -2.40 -22.31 4.76
CA PRO A 140 -2.40 -22.68 3.35
C PRO A 140 -3.22 -21.76 2.44
N ARG A 141 -4.44 -21.42 2.86
CA ARG A 141 -5.35 -20.61 2.04
C ARG A 141 -4.82 -19.20 1.82
N GLU A 142 -4.31 -18.58 2.86
CA GLU A 142 -3.76 -17.21 2.79
C GLU A 142 -2.48 -17.17 1.94
N PHE A 143 -1.64 -18.20 2.04
CA PHE A 143 -0.47 -18.36 1.18
C PHE A 143 -0.86 -18.50 -0.29
N GLU A 144 -1.78 -19.41 -0.61
CA GLU A 144 -2.22 -19.67 -1.99
C GLU A 144 -2.91 -18.45 -2.63
N GLU A 145 -3.73 -17.73 -1.87
CA GLU A 145 -4.35 -16.49 -2.36
C GLU A 145 -3.32 -15.37 -2.58
N SER A 146 -2.35 -15.24 -1.69
CA SER A 146 -1.25 -14.27 -1.84
C SER A 146 -0.38 -14.61 -3.07
N LEU A 147 -0.05 -15.90 -3.23
CA LEU A 147 0.67 -16.41 -4.39
C LEU A 147 -0.11 -16.16 -5.68
N ARG A 148 -1.42 -16.38 -5.68
CA ARG A 148 -2.29 -16.12 -6.85
C ARG A 148 -2.26 -14.66 -7.27
N GLU A 149 -2.36 -13.72 -6.33
CA GLU A 149 -2.26 -12.28 -6.63
C GLU A 149 -0.87 -11.93 -7.16
N PHE A 150 0.19 -12.49 -6.58
CA PHE A 150 1.56 -12.28 -7.06
C PHE A 150 1.76 -12.83 -8.48
N MET A 151 1.21 -14.01 -8.80
CA MET A 151 1.26 -14.58 -10.15
C MET A 151 0.51 -13.72 -11.17
N LYS A 152 -0.60 -13.06 -10.79
CA LYS A 152 -1.29 -12.10 -11.68
C LYS A 152 -0.38 -10.90 -12.00
N ILE A 153 0.34 -10.39 -10.99
CA ILE A 153 1.32 -9.31 -11.18
C ILE A 153 2.44 -9.78 -12.12
N GLN A 154 3.02 -10.96 -11.89
CA GLN A 154 4.07 -11.50 -12.76
C GLN A 154 3.60 -11.66 -14.21
N LYS A 155 2.39 -12.16 -14.43
CA LYS A 155 1.79 -12.24 -15.77
C LYS A 155 1.58 -10.87 -16.42
N LEU A 156 1.15 -9.86 -15.64
CA LEU A 156 1.01 -8.49 -16.13
C LEU A 156 2.36 -7.96 -16.59
N LEU A 157 3.38 -8.05 -15.75
CA LEU A 157 4.73 -7.58 -16.06
C LEU A 157 5.30 -8.32 -17.28
N GLY A 158 5.15 -9.65 -17.33
CA GLY A 158 5.60 -10.46 -18.47
C GLY A 158 4.91 -10.08 -19.79
N ARG A 159 3.60 -9.81 -19.76
CA ARG A 159 2.85 -9.32 -20.92
C ARG A 159 3.37 -7.95 -21.37
N GLN A 160 3.61 -7.03 -20.44
CA GLN A 160 4.12 -5.71 -20.78
C GLN A 160 5.53 -5.78 -21.37
N LEU A 161 6.43 -6.55 -20.76
CA LEU A 161 7.79 -6.75 -21.30
C LEU A 161 7.78 -7.39 -22.69
N SER A 162 6.84 -8.30 -22.96
CA SER A 162 6.69 -8.95 -24.27
C SER A 162 6.14 -8.03 -25.35
N ASN A 163 5.35 -7.03 -24.97
CA ASN A 163 4.80 -6.03 -25.89
C ASN A 163 5.84 -4.95 -26.27
N LEU A 164 6.95 -4.85 -25.54
CA LEU A 164 7.99 -3.88 -25.84
C LEU A 164 8.74 -4.29 -27.12
N PRO A 165 9.03 -3.34 -28.03
CA PRO A 165 9.70 -3.64 -29.29
C PRO A 165 11.03 -4.36 -29.02
N THR A 166 11.18 -5.52 -29.67
CA THR A 166 12.38 -6.37 -29.57
C THR A 166 13.34 -6.12 -30.73
N ASN A 167 12.88 -5.41 -31.75
CA ASN A 167 13.65 -5.22 -32.97
C ASN A 167 14.58 -4.02 -32.78
N PRO A 168 15.89 -4.15 -33.12
CA PRO A 168 16.69 -2.97 -33.39
C PRO A 168 16.03 -2.18 -34.54
N PRO A 169 16.18 -0.85 -34.59
CA PRO A 169 15.73 -0.09 -35.75
C PRO A 169 16.38 -0.72 -36.98
N VAL A 170 15.57 -1.32 -37.85
CA VAL A 170 15.99 -1.59 -39.22
C VAL A 170 15.94 -0.24 -39.91
N GLU A 171 16.89 0.64 -39.56
CA GLU A 171 17.23 1.76 -40.42
C GLU A 171 17.94 1.17 -41.62
N ALA A 172 17.22 1.23 -42.74
CA ALA A 172 17.73 0.87 -44.04
C ALA A 172 19.01 1.67 -44.32
N GLU A 173 20.02 0.93 -44.77
CA GLU A 173 21.14 1.40 -45.59
C GLU A 173 22.16 2.34 -44.92
N THR A 174 23.26 1.75 -44.42
CA THR A 174 24.57 1.98 -45.06
C THR A 174 25.62 0.97 -44.62
N GLU A 175 26.37 0.50 -45.61
CA GLU A 175 27.51 -0.40 -45.49
C GLU A 175 28.60 0.15 -44.52
N LYS A 176 29.34 -0.78 -43.90
CA LYS A 176 30.50 -0.59 -43.01
C LYS A 176 30.23 -0.09 -41.58
N SER A 177 30.02 -1.05 -40.68
CA SER A 177 31.04 -1.36 -39.68
C SER A 177 30.72 -2.68 -39.00
N ALA A 178 31.76 -3.50 -38.82
CA ALA A 178 31.74 -4.69 -37.99
C ALA A 178 31.71 -4.28 -36.50
N GLU A 179 30.73 -3.48 -36.09
CA GLU A 179 30.46 -3.20 -34.69
C GLU A 179 29.67 -4.36 -34.10
N THR A 180 30.23 -4.89 -33.02
CA THR A 180 29.96 -6.21 -32.46
C THR A 180 28.50 -6.44 -32.06
N PRO A 181 27.95 -7.66 -32.27
CA PRO A 181 26.58 -8.05 -31.88
C PRO A 181 26.18 -7.73 -30.43
N LYS A 182 27.15 -7.55 -29.53
CA LYS A 182 26.93 -7.25 -28.11
C LYS A 182 26.42 -5.83 -27.83
N GLN A 183 26.86 -4.84 -28.60
CA GLN A 183 26.41 -3.45 -28.39
C GLN A 183 24.93 -3.26 -28.75
N THR A 184 24.48 -3.93 -29.81
CA THR A 184 23.07 -3.90 -30.23
C THR A 184 22.13 -4.54 -29.20
N GLU A 185 22.59 -5.58 -28.49
CA GLU A 185 21.83 -6.26 -27.44
C GLU A 185 21.68 -5.39 -26.18
N GLU A 186 22.75 -4.72 -25.75
CA GLU A 186 22.74 -3.82 -24.60
C GLU A 186 21.81 -2.60 -24.84
N GLU A 187 21.84 -2.01 -26.04
CA GLU A 187 20.95 -0.90 -26.39
C GLU A 187 19.47 -1.32 -26.42
N ALA A 188 19.17 -2.50 -26.96
CA ALA A 188 17.81 -3.04 -26.96
C ALA A 188 17.31 -3.29 -25.53
N LEU A 189 18.17 -3.78 -24.64
CA LEU A 189 17.87 -3.97 -23.23
C LEU A 189 17.59 -2.62 -22.53
N GLN A 190 18.42 -1.61 -22.76
CA GLN A 190 18.23 -0.27 -22.20
C GLN A 190 16.92 0.37 -22.69
N LYS A 191 16.60 0.27 -23.98
CA LYS A 191 15.33 0.77 -24.54
C LYS A 191 14.13 0.08 -23.90
N ARG A 192 14.19 -1.24 -23.68
CA ARG A 192 13.14 -1.98 -22.97
C ARG A 192 13.00 -1.53 -21.52
N GLN A 193 14.11 -1.34 -20.82
CA GLN A 193 14.11 -0.82 -19.44
C GLN A 193 13.47 0.57 -19.38
N MET A 194 13.87 1.50 -20.26
CA MET A 194 13.29 2.84 -20.33
C MET A 194 11.79 2.79 -20.61
N ALA A 195 11.35 2.01 -21.60
CA ALA A 195 9.93 1.87 -21.91
C ALA A 195 9.11 1.28 -20.75
N PHE A 196 9.68 0.31 -20.03
CA PHE A 196 9.06 -0.24 -18.83
C PHE A 196 8.95 0.80 -17.71
N MET A 197 9.99 1.61 -17.48
CA MET A 197 9.98 2.68 -16.49
C MET A 197 8.95 3.76 -16.85
N THR A 198 8.85 4.14 -18.11
CA THR A 198 7.82 5.07 -18.60
C THR A 198 6.41 4.52 -18.37
N TRP A 199 6.15 3.26 -18.75
CA TRP A 199 4.86 2.62 -18.52
C TRP A 199 4.50 2.56 -17.03
N THR A 200 5.47 2.20 -16.18
CA THR A 200 5.28 2.15 -14.72
C THR A 200 4.95 3.54 -14.17
N HIS A 201 5.65 4.57 -14.63
CA HIS A 201 5.40 5.95 -14.25
C HIS A 201 3.99 6.41 -14.65
N GLU A 202 3.58 6.17 -15.90
CA GLU A 202 2.22 6.47 -16.40
C GLU A 202 1.15 5.73 -15.60
N LEU A 203 1.38 4.45 -15.28
CA LEU A 203 0.47 3.65 -14.49
C LEU A 203 0.33 4.22 -13.06
N ASN A 204 1.43 4.66 -12.45
CA ASN A 204 1.41 5.26 -11.13
C ASN A 204 0.70 6.62 -11.13
N GLN A 205 0.88 7.44 -12.18
CA GLN A 205 0.10 8.67 -12.36
C GLN A 205 -1.41 8.38 -12.48
N LYS A 206 -1.78 7.39 -13.31
CA LYS A 206 -3.18 6.94 -13.46
C LYS A 206 -3.74 6.39 -12.15
N ALA A 207 -2.93 5.69 -11.36
CA ALA A 207 -3.33 5.16 -10.07
C ALA A 207 -3.56 6.26 -9.04
N ALA A 208 -2.87 7.41 -9.14
CA ALA A 208 -3.02 8.54 -8.24
C ALA A 208 -3.04 8.09 -6.76
N VAL A 209 -2.03 7.29 -6.37
CA VAL A 209 -1.97 6.66 -5.05
C VAL A 209 -1.98 7.72 -3.96
N LYS A 210 -2.86 7.56 -2.98
CA LYS A 210 -2.86 8.34 -1.75
C LYS A 210 -2.60 7.40 -0.60
N ASP A 211 -1.57 7.69 0.18
CA ASP A 211 -1.17 6.87 1.29
C ASP A 211 -1.49 7.58 2.61
N TYR A 212 -2.48 7.08 3.34
CA TYR A 212 -2.93 7.67 4.60
C TYR A 212 -2.10 7.20 5.79
N LEU A 213 -1.20 6.23 5.58
CA LEU A 213 -0.25 5.76 6.60
C LEU A 213 1.01 6.61 6.64
N ALA A 214 1.15 7.57 5.71
CA ALA A 214 2.32 8.43 5.68
C ALA A 214 2.22 9.32 6.91
N LEU A 215 3.25 9.26 7.75
CA LEU A 215 3.40 10.32 8.75
C LEU A 215 3.35 11.64 7.97
N PRO A 216 2.51 12.61 8.38
CA PRO A 216 2.52 13.90 7.72
C PRO A 216 3.96 14.39 7.77
N GLU A 217 4.55 14.64 6.60
CA GLU A 217 5.81 15.38 6.52
C GLU A 217 5.60 16.59 7.40
N GLU A 218 6.45 16.76 8.42
CA GLU A 218 6.36 17.91 9.32
C GLU A 218 6.27 19.14 8.43
N MET A 219 5.06 19.72 8.33
CA MET A 219 4.91 20.92 7.52
C MET A 219 5.94 21.90 8.05
N PRO A 220 6.74 22.55 7.17
CA PRO A 220 7.78 23.45 7.62
C PRO A 220 7.13 24.37 8.62
N LYS A 221 7.59 24.30 9.89
CA LYS A 221 7.08 25.11 10.99
C LYS A 221 7.01 26.52 10.43
N SER A 222 5.79 26.98 10.14
CA SER A 222 5.57 28.34 9.71
C SER A 222 6.22 29.17 10.80
N GLU A 223 7.32 29.84 10.47
CA GLU A 223 8.02 30.72 11.39
C GLU A 223 6.98 31.70 11.91
N VAL A 224 6.50 31.45 13.12
CA VAL A 224 5.62 32.39 13.79
C VAL A 224 6.46 33.65 13.94
N PRO A 225 6.02 34.81 13.42
CA PRO A 225 6.76 36.04 13.60
C PRO A 225 6.97 36.22 15.10
N VAL A 226 8.23 36.28 15.51
CA VAL A 226 8.63 36.59 16.88
C VAL A 226 8.18 38.02 17.15
N THR A 227 6.94 38.18 17.63
CA THR A 227 6.53 39.40 18.31
C THR A 227 7.05 39.29 19.73
N SER A 228 8.20 39.94 19.96
CA SER A 228 8.75 40.20 21.28
C SER A 228 7.69 40.79 22.22
N PRO A 229 7.51 40.22 23.41
CA PRO A 229 7.04 40.97 24.56
C PRO A 229 8.23 41.33 25.44
N ASP A 230 8.23 42.61 25.75
CA ASP A 230 9.11 43.37 26.62
C ASP A 230 9.30 42.73 28.01
N GLU A 231 10.42 43.13 28.62
CA GLU A 231 10.98 42.63 29.87
C GLU A 231 10.09 42.84 31.11
N THR A 232 10.43 42.05 32.15
CA THR A 232 10.44 42.34 33.61
C THR A 232 9.48 41.53 34.48
N HIS A 233 10.01 40.48 35.14
CA HIS A 233 10.33 40.51 36.58
C HIS A 233 10.91 39.17 37.08
N PRO A 234 11.70 39.18 38.18
CA PRO A 234 12.58 38.07 38.53
C PRO A 234 12.18 37.30 39.83
N VAL A 235 12.87 36.17 40.03
CA VAL A 235 13.15 35.46 41.31
C VAL A 235 12.02 34.74 42.05
N SER A 236 12.07 33.40 42.05
CA SER A 236 12.25 32.66 43.32
C SER A 236 12.69 31.21 43.11
N GLU A 237 13.96 31.05 43.43
CA GLU A 237 14.70 29.88 43.85
C GLU A 237 13.99 29.13 45.00
N LYS A 238 13.87 27.79 44.89
CA LYS A 238 13.97 26.90 46.05
C LYS A 238 14.47 25.53 45.66
N VAL A 239 15.36 25.05 46.52
CA VAL A 239 16.40 24.05 46.34
C VAL A 239 16.03 22.77 47.11
N SER A 240 16.46 21.63 46.55
CA SER A 240 16.81 20.34 47.22
C SER A 240 15.69 19.37 47.68
N PRO A 241 16.01 18.10 48.00
CA PRO A 241 16.71 17.08 47.18
C PRO A 241 16.07 15.66 47.28
N SER A 242 16.69 14.69 46.58
CA SER A 242 16.66 13.19 46.64
C SER A 242 16.47 12.54 48.05
N PRO A 243 16.35 11.19 48.29
CA PRO A 243 16.50 10.00 47.41
C PRO A 243 15.56 8.79 47.73
N GLU A 244 15.61 7.69 46.94
CA GLU A 244 15.52 6.26 47.37
C GLU A 244 15.32 5.36 46.13
N SER A 245 16.33 4.64 45.64
CA SER A 245 16.69 3.26 46.04
C SER A 245 15.54 2.24 45.88
N ARG A 246 15.60 1.44 44.81
CA ARG A 246 15.15 0.05 44.85
C ARG A 246 15.99 -0.81 43.90
N LYS A 247 17.03 -1.41 44.48
CA LYS A 247 17.61 -2.65 43.99
C LYS A 247 16.62 -3.77 44.31
N GLU A 248 16.26 -4.60 43.34
CA GLU A 248 15.84 -5.97 43.62
C GLU A 248 16.54 -6.87 42.60
N GLU A 249 17.51 -7.57 43.17
CA GLU A 249 18.30 -8.70 42.73
C GLU A 249 17.41 -9.95 42.77
N ILE A 250 17.25 -10.65 41.66
CA ILE A 250 16.83 -12.06 41.66
C ILE A 250 17.76 -12.80 40.70
N GLU A 251 18.82 -13.31 41.30
CA GLU A 251 19.58 -14.48 40.88
C GLU A 251 18.65 -15.71 40.96
N ASN A 252 18.59 -16.51 39.90
CA ASN A 252 18.18 -17.91 40.04
C ASN A 252 18.93 -18.78 39.03
N GLU A 253 19.99 -19.35 39.59
CA GLU A 253 20.79 -20.48 39.19
C GLU A 253 19.96 -21.77 39.16
N THR A 254 19.99 -22.52 38.05
CA THR A 254 20.02 -24.00 37.97
C THR A 254 19.97 -24.38 36.49
N ASP A 255 21.07 -24.74 35.85
CA ASP A 255 21.69 -26.06 35.94
C ASP A 255 20.64 -27.19 35.91
N ARG A 256 20.39 -27.72 34.71
CA ARG A 256 19.84 -29.06 34.47
C ARG A 256 20.06 -29.47 33.00
N ARG A 257 21.13 -30.24 32.82
CA ARG A 257 21.29 -31.41 31.93
C ARG A 257 21.15 -31.24 30.42
#